data_AF-A0A9E3DFU5-F1
#
_entry.id   AF-A0A9E3DFU5-F1
#
_cell.length_a   1.000
_cell.length_b   1.000
_cell.length_c   1.000
_cell.angle_alpha   90.00
_cell.angle_beta   90.00
_cell.angle_gamma   90.00
#
_symmetry.space_group_name_H-M   'P 1'
#
loop_
_entity.id
_entity.type
_entity.pdbx_description
1 polymer ?
#
loop_
_entity_poly.entity_id
_entity_poly.type
_entity_poly.pdbx_seq_one_letter_code
_entity_poly.pdbx_strand_id
1 'polypeptide(L)'
;MGSFYPLVALSMKGNIVGLGPYSAAFVFACGVFLSTMIFNLYFMNLPVEGEPVSLGAYFKGTGKQHLLGFFGGAIWCVGAIANFAAASTPKTVQVGPAISYAIGQGATIISALWGLLVWREFAGADARVRRLIAFMLIFFVGGLVLLSLAPLYA
;
A
#
# COMPACT_ATOMS: atom_id res chain seq x y z
N MET A 1 -3.35 7.13 5.60
CA MET A 1 -3.63 6.09 6.62
C MET A 1 -4.00 6.74 7.97
N GLY A 2 -4.96 7.68 8.03
CA GLY A 2 -5.25 8.40 9.28
C GLY A 2 -6.10 7.57 10.25
N SER A 3 -7.32 7.21 9.84
CA SER A 3 -8.26 6.42 10.65
C SER A 3 -8.10 4.91 10.51
N PHE A 4 -7.52 4.44 9.41
CA PHE A 4 -7.45 3.00 9.09
C PHE A 4 -6.75 2.16 10.16
N TYR A 5 -5.48 2.46 10.47
CA TYR A 5 -4.69 1.64 11.39
C TYR A 5 -5.26 1.63 12.83
N PRO A 6 -5.70 2.78 13.40
CA PRO A 6 -6.40 2.77 14.68
C PRO A 6 -7.65 1.90 14.70
N LEU A 7 -8.46 1.92 13.63
CA LEU A 7 -9.69 1.12 13.55
C LEU A 7 -9.40 -0.38 13.45
N VAL A 8 -8.37 -0.79 12.70
CA VAL A 8 -7.92 -2.18 12.65
C VAL A 8 -7.37 -2.61 14.01
N ALA A 9 -6.54 -1.79 14.64
CA ALA A 9 -6.02 -2.09 15.97
C ALA A 9 -7.15 -2.22 17.01
N LEU A 10 -8.22 -1.43 16.89
CA LEU A 10 -9.41 -1.52 17.73
C LEU A 10 -10.20 -2.82 17.48
N SER A 11 -10.39 -3.23 16.22
CA SER A 11 -11.11 -4.48 15.90
C SER A 11 -10.38 -5.74 16.37
N MET A 12 -9.07 -5.66 16.55
CA MET A 12 -8.23 -6.75 17.05
C MET A 12 -8.12 -6.77 18.59
N LYS A 13 -8.70 -5.80 19.32
CA LYS A 13 -8.64 -5.78 20.79
C LYS A 13 -9.69 -6.72 21.41
N GLY A 14 -9.28 -7.43 22.47
CA GLY A 14 -10.15 -8.20 23.35
C GLY A 14 -9.98 -9.71 23.19
N ASN A 15 -10.01 -10.44 24.31
CA ASN A 15 -9.66 -11.88 24.36
C ASN A 15 -10.75 -12.82 23.84
N ILE A 16 -11.99 -12.35 23.69
CA ILE A 16 -13.16 -13.17 23.30
C ILE A 16 -13.75 -12.73 21.95
N VAL A 17 -13.70 -11.43 21.63
CA VAL A 17 -14.36 -10.84 20.45
C VAL A 17 -13.35 -10.19 19.48
N GLY A 18 -12.08 -10.04 19.90
CA GLY A 18 -11.04 -9.44 19.05
C GLY A 18 -10.72 -10.33 17.85
N LEU A 19 -10.65 -9.73 16.67
CA LEU A 19 -10.28 -10.46 15.46
C LEU A 19 -8.80 -10.84 15.50
N GLY A 20 -8.52 -12.14 15.32
CA GLY A 20 -7.16 -12.58 15.01
C GLY A 20 -6.65 -11.99 13.69
N PRO A 21 -5.34 -11.97 13.42
CA PRO A 21 -4.77 -11.31 12.25
C PRO A 21 -5.35 -11.83 10.92
N TYR A 22 -5.63 -13.13 10.83
CA TYR A 22 -6.24 -13.74 9.64
C TYR A 22 -7.73 -13.39 9.49
N SER A 23 -8.47 -13.34 10.60
CA SER A 23 -9.89 -12.93 10.60
C SER A 23 -10.02 -11.44 10.25
N ALA A 24 -9.14 -10.60 10.78
CA ALA A 24 -9.06 -9.19 10.44
C ALA A 24 -8.74 -9.00 8.94
N ALA A 25 -7.77 -9.76 8.40
CA ALA A 25 -7.46 -9.75 6.97
C ALA A 25 -8.65 -10.16 6.11
N PHE A 26 -9.40 -11.19 6.50
CA PHE A 26 -10.59 -11.64 5.76
C PHE A 26 -11.67 -10.56 5.72
N VAL A 27 -12.05 -10.00 6.88
CA VAL A 27 -13.05 -8.93 6.96
C VAL A 27 -12.61 -7.70 6.16
N PHE A 28 -11.32 -7.35 6.27
CA PHE A 28 -10.73 -6.27 5.48
C PHE A 28 -10.81 -6.54 3.98
N ALA A 29 -10.50 -7.76 3.53
CA ALA A 29 -10.59 -8.15 2.12
C ALA A 29 -12.02 -8.07 1.57
N CYS A 30 -13.03 -8.47 2.36
CA CYS A 30 -14.44 -8.25 2.01
C CYS A 30 -14.75 -6.76 1.85
N GLY A 31 -14.26 -5.92 2.76
CA GLY A 31 -14.41 -4.47 2.67
C GLY A 31 -13.77 -3.90 1.41
N VAL A 32 -12.54 -4.32 1.08
CA VAL A 32 -11.87 -3.95 -0.17
C VAL A 32 -12.71 -4.37 -1.36
N PHE A 33 -13.10 -5.65 -1.46
CA PHE A 33 -13.88 -6.16 -2.60
C PHE A 33 -15.18 -5.37 -2.82
N LEU A 34 -15.97 -5.15 -1.76
CA LEU A 34 -17.22 -4.39 -1.85
C LEU A 34 -16.97 -2.92 -2.22
N SER A 35 -15.97 -2.28 -1.60
CA SER A 35 -15.62 -0.90 -1.90
C SER A 35 -15.08 -0.73 -3.32
N THR A 36 -14.31 -1.69 -3.84
CA THR A 36 -13.78 -1.67 -5.20
C THR A 36 -14.91 -1.65 -6.22
N MET A 37 -16.01 -2.40 -6.00
CA MET A 37 -17.17 -2.34 -6.90
C MET A 37 -17.80 -0.95 -6.92
N ILE A 38 -17.91 -0.29 -5.77
CA ILE A 38 -18.49 1.06 -5.66
C ILE A 38 -17.56 2.11 -6.29
N PHE A 39 -16.30 2.15 -5.87
CA PHE A 39 -15.34 3.16 -6.32
C PHE A 39 -14.93 2.98 -7.78
N ASN A 40 -14.77 1.74 -8.26
CA ASN A 40 -14.48 1.54 -9.67
C ASN A 40 -15.64 2.04 -10.53
N LEU A 41 -16.89 1.76 -10.18
CA LEU A 41 -18.02 2.32 -10.93
C LEU A 41 -17.99 3.85 -10.96
N TYR A 42 -17.63 4.51 -9.85
CA TYR A 42 -17.47 5.96 -9.84
C TYR A 42 -16.36 6.42 -10.80
N PHE A 43 -15.15 5.90 -10.68
CA PHE A 43 -14.01 6.31 -11.52
C PHE A 43 -14.11 5.88 -12.98
N MET A 44 -14.91 4.85 -13.28
CA MET A 44 -15.22 4.44 -14.64
C MET A 44 -16.19 5.42 -15.33
N ASN A 45 -17.07 6.08 -14.57
CA ASN A 45 -18.00 7.09 -15.09
C ASN A 45 -17.42 8.51 -15.06
N LEU A 46 -16.57 8.82 -14.06
CA LEU A 46 -15.84 10.09 -13.94
C LEU A 46 -14.33 9.81 -13.90
N PRO A 47 -13.70 9.49 -15.05
CA PRO A 47 -12.27 9.24 -15.11
C PRO A 47 -11.47 10.52 -14.88
N VAL A 48 -10.30 10.37 -14.26
CA VAL A 48 -9.33 11.48 -14.08
C VAL A 48 -8.70 11.86 -15.43
N GLU A 49 -8.54 10.88 -16.32
CA GLU A 49 -7.99 11.03 -17.66
C GLU A 49 -8.64 10.00 -18.60
N GLY A 50 -8.92 10.41 -19.85
CA GLY A 50 -9.54 9.57 -20.87
C GLY A 50 -11.07 9.58 -20.86
N GLU A 51 -11.66 8.72 -21.69
CA GLU A 51 -13.11 8.62 -21.86
C GLU A 51 -13.75 7.69 -20.81
N PRO A 52 -15.01 7.95 -20.40
CA PRO A 52 -15.75 7.05 -19.53
C PRO A 52 -15.84 5.64 -20.12
N VAL A 53 -15.75 4.63 -19.24
CA VAL A 53 -15.78 3.22 -19.62
C VAL A 53 -16.93 2.50 -18.91
N SER A 54 -17.59 1.58 -19.59
CA SER A 54 -18.65 0.77 -18.97
C SER A 54 -18.05 -0.39 -18.18
N LEU A 55 -18.77 -0.89 -17.16
CA LEU A 55 -18.34 -2.06 -16.37
C LEU A 55 -17.99 -3.28 -17.25
N GLY A 56 -18.70 -3.44 -18.38
CA GLY A 56 -18.44 -4.49 -19.36
C GLY A 56 -17.03 -4.46 -19.96
N ALA A 57 -16.36 -3.30 -19.98
CA ALA A 57 -14.98 -3.16 -20.44
C ALA A 57 -14.01 -3.98 -19.58
N TYR A 58 -14.30 -4.17 -18.28
CA TYR A 58 -13.49 -5.02 -17.41
C TYR A 58 -13.35 -6.44 -17.96
N PHE A 59 -14.44 -7.04 -18.41
CA PHE A 59 -14.47 -8.42 -18.93
C PHE A 59 -13.87 -8.56 -20.33
N LYS A 60 -13.63 -7.44 -21.03
CA LYS A 60 -12.94 -7.43 -22.33
C LYS A 60 -11.41 -7.37 -22.19
N GLY A 61 -10.90 -7.28 -20.96
CA GLY A 61 -9.48 -7.32 -20.68
C GLY A 61 -8.83 -8.63 -21.15
N THR A 62 -7.57 -8.54 -21.57
CA THR A 62 -6.79 -9.74 -21.91
C THR A 62 -6.53 -10.58 -20.66
N GLY A 63 -6.38 -11.90 -20.82
CA GLY A 63 -6.01 -12.79 -19.71
C GLY A 63 -4.74 -12.34 -18.99
N LYS A 64 -3.75 -11.79 -19.71
CA LYS A 64 -2.53 -11.22 -19.13
C LYS A 64 -2.83 -10.03 -18.21
N GLN A 65 -3.74 -9.13 -18.59
CA GLN A 65 -4.13 -7.99 -17.74
C GLN A 65 -4.80 -8.46 -16.46
N HIS A 66 -5.71 -9.43 -16.53
CA HIS A 66 -6.34 -10.01 -15.34
C HIS A 66 -5.32 -10.72 -14.43
N LEU A 67 -4.37 -11.46 -15.01
CA LEU A 67 -3.31 -12.11 -14.26
C LEU A 67 -2.43 -11.09 -13.52
N LEU A 68 -2.04 -10.00 -14.18
CA LEU A 68 -1.27 -8.92 -13.53
C LEU A 68 -2.04 -8.31 -12.36
N GLY A 69 -3.36 -8.08 -12.52
CA GLY A 69 -4.22 -7.60 -11.44
C GLY A 69 -4.30 -8.60 -10.28
N PHE A 70 -4.45 -9.89 -10.57
CA PHE A 70 -4.46 -10.95 -9.56
C PHE A 70 -3.14 -11.03 -8.80
N PHE A 71 -1.99 -11.03 -9.49
CA PHE A 71 -0.68 -11.06 -8.85
C PHE A 71 -0.43 -9.81 -8.00
N GLY A 72 -0.81 -8.63 -8.48
CA GLY A 72 -0.73 -7.40 -7.70
C GLY A 72 -1.56 -7.49 -6.41
N GLY A 73 -2.79 -7.97 -6.51
CA GLY A 73 -3.65 -8.23 -5.35
C GLY A 73 -3.07 -9.27 -4.39
N ALA A 74 -2.52 -10.36 -4.90
CA ALA A 74 -1.90 -11.41 -4.09
C ALA A 74 -0.68 -10.89 -3.31
N ILE A 75 0.22 -10.16 -3.97
CA ILE A 75 1.39 -9.53 -3.32
C ILE A 75 0.94 -8.59 -2.20
N TRP A 76 -0.05 -7.74 -2.49
CA TRP A 76 -0.58 -6.79 -1.51
C TRP A 76 -1.22 -7.51 -0.31
N CYS A 77 -2.05 -8.53 -0.55
CA CYS A 77 -2.70 -9.32 0.49
C CYS A 77 -1.69 -10.06 1.38
N VAL A 78 -0.65 -10.65 0.79
CA VAL A 78 0.43 -11.31 1.57
C VAL A 78 1.12 -10.30 2.48
N GLY A 79 1.45 -9.12 1.96
CA GLY A 79 2.03 -8.04 2.76
C GLY A 79 1.12 -7.56 3.90
N ALA A 80 -0.18 -7.40 3.61
CA ALA A 80 -1.17 -6.99 4.61
C ALA A 80 -1.32 -8.02 5.74
N ILE A 81 -1.39 -9.32 5.41
CA ILE A 81 -1.48 -10.40 6.39
C ILE A 81 -0.20 -10.45 7.24
N ALA A 82 0.98 -10.34 6.63
CA ALA A 82 2.25 -10.30 7.36
C ALA A 82 2.29 -9.11 8.33
N ASN A 83 1.82 -7.94 7.89
CA ASN A 83 1.71 -6.75 8.73
C ASN A 83 0.75 -6.94 9.91
N PHE A 84 -0.44 -7.52 9.69
CA PHE A 84 -1.38 -7.80 10.79
C PHE A 84 -0.85 -8.86 11.75
N ALA A 85 -0.17 -9.89 11.26
CA ALA A 85 0.47 -10.90 12.10
C ALA A 85 1.55 -10.26 13.00
N ALA A 86 2.42 -9.43 12.42
CA ALA A 86 3.43 -8.69 13.19
C ALA A 86 2.79 -7.76 14.23
N ALA A 87 1.72 -7.05 13.86
CA ALA A 87 0.99 -6.17 14.77
C ALA A 87 0.23 -6.92 15.89
N SER A 88 0.01 -8.23 15.75
CA SER A 88 -0.66 -9.05 16.77
C SER A 88 0.29 -9.65 17.81
N THR A 89 1.60 -9.48 17.65
CA THR A 89 2.62 -9.96 18.59
C THR A 89 2.53 -9.25 19.95
N PRO A 90 3.06 -9.82 21.06
CA PRO A 90 3.07 -9.14 22.35
C PRO A 90 3.83 -7.80 22.31
N LYS A 91 3.34 -6.79 23.04
CA LYS A 91 3.95 -5.44 23.07
C LYS A 91 5.44 -5.43 23.43
N THR A 92 5.93 -6.45 24.12
CA THR A 92 7.34 -6.62 24.50
C THR A 92 8.26 -6.85 23.31
N VAL A 93 7.74 -7.41 22.21
CA VAL A 93 8.49 -7.70 20.98
C VAL A 93 8.00 -6.89 19.77
N GLN A 94 6.95 -6.08 19.95
CA GLN A 94 6.44 -5.21 18.89
C GLN A 94 7.45 -4.12 18.56
N VAL A 95 7.63 -3.89 17.26
CA VAL A 95 8.44 -2.79 16.75
C VAL A 95 7.73 -1.46 17.01
N GLY A 96 8.45 -0.49 17.57
CA GLY A 96 7.89 0.82 17.92
C GLY A 96 7.24 1.54 16.72
N PRO A 97 6.27 2.45 16.94
CA PRO A 97 5.50 3.07 15.86
C PRO A 97 6.33 3.76 14.78
N ALA A 98 7.42 4.44 15.15
CA ALA A 98 8.30 5.13 14.21
C ALA A 98 9.02 4.15 13.26
N ILE A 99 9.59 3.08 13.81
CA ILE A 99 10.29 2.04 13.03
C ILE A 99 9.27 1.25 12.19
N SER A 100 8.12 0.89 12.75
CA SER A 100 7.03 0.23 12.02
C SER A 100 6.56 1.05 10.82
N TYR A 101 6.43 2.38 10.99
CA TYR A 101 6.09 3.27 9.89
C TYR A 101 7.19 3.33 8.83
N ALA A 102 8.47 3.43 9.24
CA ALA A 102 9.59 3.45 8.31
C ALA A 102 9.68 2.17 7.47
N ILE A 103 9.47 1.00 8.09
CA ILE A 103 9.39 -0.30 7.39
C ILE A 103 8.23 -0.28 6.37
N GLY A 104 7.05 0.21 6.78
CA GLY A 104 5.90 0.32 5.88
C GLY A 104 6.15 1.21 4.66
N GLN A 105 6.88 2.30 4.83
CA GLN A 105 7.25 3.21 3.73
C GLN A 105 8.36 2.65 2.82
N GLY A 106 9.01 1.55 3.20
CA GLY A 106 9.93 0.83 2.31
C GLY A 106 9.27 0.40 1.00
N ALA A 107 7.98 0.04 1.04
CA ALA A 107 7.19 -0.27 -0.16
C ALA A 107 7.13 0.91 -1.16
N THR A 108 7.04 2.14 -0.66
CA THR A 108 7.02 3.37 -1.47
C THR A 108 8.33 3.55 -2.23
N ILE A 109 9.48 3.29 -1.60
CA ILE A 109 10.79 3.34 -2.26
C ILE A 109 10.91 2.25 -3.31
N ILE A 110 10.55 1.01 -2.98
CA ILE A 110 10.60 -0.11 -3.91
C ILE A 110 9.73 0.18 -5.14
N SER A 111 8.52 0.69 -4.94
CA SER A 111 7.61 1.08 -6.02
C SER A 111 8.21 2.18 -6.90
N ALA A 112 8.77 3.24 -6.31
CA ALA A 112 9.40 4.32 -7.05
C ALA A 112 10.61 3.83 -7.87
N LEU A 113 11.48 3.00 -7.27
CA LEU A 113 12.63 2.43 -7.96
C LEU A 113 12.20 1.51 -9.09
N TRP A 114 11.15 0.72 -8.91
CA TRP A 114 10.64 -0.15 -9.97
C TRP A 114 10.08 0.67 -11.16
N GLY A 115 9.33 1.74 -10.91
CA GLY A 115 8.89 2.68 -11.96
C GLY A 115 10.06 3.30 -12.73
N LEU A 116 11.11 3.71 -12.02
CA LEU A 116 12.29 4.34 -12.61
C LEU A 116 13.19 3.37 -13.38
N LEU A 117 13.45 2.18 -12.83
CA LEU A 117 14.46 1.26 -13.34
C LEU A 117 13.88 0.21 -14.29
N VAL A 118 12.69 -0.32 -13.99
CA VAL A 118 12.09 -1.42 -14.76
C VAL A 118 11.15 -0.87 -15.83
N TRP A 119 10.17 -0.05 -15.45
CA TRP A 119 9.26 0.56 -16.42
C TRP A 119 9.89 1.73 -17.17
N ARG A 120 10.93 2.34 -16.60
CA ARG A 120 11.64 3.49 -17.17
C ARG A 120 10.65 4.60 -17.54
N GLU A 121 9.70 4.88 -16.65
CA GLU A 121 8.57 5.80 -16.87
C GLU A 121 9.01 7.22 -17.27
N PHE A 122 10.22 7.61 -16.90
CA PHE A 122 10.82 8.91 -17.21
C PHE A 122 11.88 8.83 -18.33
N ALA A 123 11.85 7.79 -19.17
CA ALA A 123 12.69 7.71 -20.35
C ALA A 123 12.36 8.87 -21.31
N GLY A 124 13.35 9.71 -21.60
CA GLY A 124 13.18 10.92 -22.40
C GLY A 124 12.90 12.20 -21.60
N ALA A 125 12.78 12.11 -20.27
CA ALA A 125 12.61 13.29 -19.43
C ALA A 125 13.84 14.22 -19.47
N ASP A 126 13.60 15.53 -19.33
CA ASP A 126 14.66 16.53 -19.32
C ASP A 126 15.61 16.37 -18.11
N ALA A 127 16.72 17.10 -18.11
CA ALA A 127 17.69 17.04 -17.02
C ALA A 127 17.13 17.60 -15.70
N ARG A 128 16.12 18.48 -15.74
CA ARG A 128 15.51 19.11 -14.56
C ARG A 128 14.65 18.10 -13.81
N VAL A 129 13.78 17.38 -14.51
CA VAL A 129 12.93 16.32 -13.98
C VAL A 129 13.78 15.21 -13.36
N ARG A 130 14.85 14.77 -14.04
CA ARG A 130 15.78 13.78 -13.48
C ARG A 130 16.42 14.24 -12.17
N ARG A 131 16.80 15.52 -12.06
CA ARG A 131 17.29 16.08 -10.79
C ARG A 131 16.22 16.11 -9.70
N LEU A 132 14.98 16.49 -10.03
CA LEU A 132 13.88 16.51 -9.07
C LEU A 132 13.54 15.11 -8.53
N ILE A 133 13.55 14.10 -9.40
CA ILE A 133 13.37 12.70 -9.00
C ILE A 133 14.49 12.26 -8.05
N ALA A 134 15.74 12.60 -8.36
CA ALA A 134 16.87 12.29 -7.49
C ALA A 134 16.72 12.96 -6.12
N PHE A 135 16.36 14.25 -6.07
CA PHE A 135 16.10 14.94 -4.82
C PHE A 135 14.93 14.34 -4.04
N MET A 136 13.83 13.99 -4.72
CA MET A 136 12.69 13.32 -4.11
C MET A 136 13.13 12.04 -3.40
N LEU A 137 13.90 11.18 -4.07
CA LEU A 137 14.40 9.94 -3.48
C LEU A 137 15.34 10.21 -2.29
N ILE A 138 16.27 11.15 -2.43
CA ILE A 138 17.22 11.51 -1.35
C ILE A 138 16.48 12.03 -0.12
N PHE A 139 15.56 12.99 -0.29
CA PHE A 139 14.80 13.55 0.82
C PHE A 139 13.86 12.52 1.44
N PHE A 140 13.24 11.66 0.65
CA PHE A 140 12.36 10.62 1.15
C PHE A 140 13.13 9.59 1.98
N VAL A 141 14.24 9.05 1.45
CA VAL A 141 15.11 8.11 2.17
C VAL A 141 15.70 8.76 3.40
N GLY A 142 16.21 9.99 3.29
CA GLY A 142 16.74 10.76 4.40
C GLY A 142 15.69 10.95 5.50
N GLY A 143 14.46 11.30 5.14
CA GLY A 143 13.33 11.41 6.06
C GLY A 143 13.00 10.10 6.78
N LEU A 144 13.00 8.97 6.06
CA LEU A 144 12.79 7.65 6.68
C LEU A 144 13.92 7.26 7.63
N VAL A 145 15.17 7.57 7.27
CA VAL A 145 16.34 7.31 8.14
C VAL A 145 16.22 8.13 9.42
N LEU A 146 15.96 9.45 9.30
CA LEU A 146 15.77 10.31 10.46
C LEU A 146 14.61 9.84 11.35
N LEU A 147 13.48 9.45 10.76
CA LEU A 147 12.34 8.89 11.49
C LEU A 147 12.69 7.59 12.21
N SER A 148 13.46 6.71 11.56
CA SER A 148 13.88 5.42 12.13
C SER A 148 14.86 5.60 13.29
N LEU A 149 15.71 6.63 13.22
CA LEU A 149 16.71 6.95 14.24
C LEU A 149 16.12 7.74 15.40
N ALA A 150 15.02 8.47 15.22
CA ALA A 150 14.43 9.33 16.24
C ALA A 150 14.24 8.65 17.62
N PRO A 151 13.77 7.39 17.72
CA PRO A 151 13.62 6.72 19.01
C PRO A 151 14.93 6.44 19.76
N LEU A 152 16.09 6.48 19.09
CA LEU A 152 17.39 6.27 19.74
C LEU A 152 17.89 7.49 20.51
N TYR A 153 17.30 8.66 20.24
CA TYR A 153 17.71 9.95 20.80
C TYR A 153 16.59 10.61 21.63
N ALA A 154 15.52 9.87 21.92
CA ALA A 154 14.34 10.32 22.66
C ALA A 154 14.30 9.77 24.09
#